data_AF-A0A6A3P0Z1-F1
#
_entry.id   AF-A0A6A3P0Z1-F1
#
_cell.length_a   1.000
_cell.length_b   1.000
_cell.length_c   1.000
_cell.angle_alpha   90.00
_cell.angle_beta   90.00
_cell.angle_gamma   90.00
#
_symmetry.space_group_name_H-M   'P 1'
#
loop_
_entity.id
_entity.type
_entity.pdbx_description
1 polymer ?
#
loop_
_entity_poly.entity_id
_entity_poly.type
_entity_poly.pdbx_seq_one_letter_code
_entity_poly.pdbx_strand_id
1 'polypeptide(L)' 'MTSPIFQQWVRELDVKMRAEGRNILLLLDNAAPHVSGDLALTNVSIKMLPPNTTPCLEPMDNGSKEVKM' A
#
# COMPACT_ATOMS: atom_id res chain seq x y z
N MET A 1 2.65 9.42 4.57
CA MET A 1 2.95 8.60 5.77
C MET A 1 4.46 8.52 5.91
N THR A 2 5.04 8.48 7.11
CA THR A 2 6.50 8.23 7.24
C THR A 2 6.75 6.72 7.31
N SER A 3 7.91 6.25 6.85
CA SER A 3 8.25 4.82 6.84
C SER A 3 8.09 4.11 8.20
N PRO A 4 8.48 4.69 9.36
CA PRO A 4 8.31 4.01 10.66
C PRO A 4 6.84 3.88 11.07
N ILE A 5 6.00 4.88 10.77
CA ILE A 5 4.56 4.83 11.07
C ILE A 5 3.91 3.71 10.24
N PHE A 6 4.29 3.58 8.98
CA PHE A 6 3.79 2.50 8.12
C PHE A 6 4.19 1.12 8.65
N GLN A 7 5.47 0.94 8.99
CA GLN A 7 5.96 -0.34 9.50
C GLN A 7 5.26 -0.77 10.79
N GLN A 8 5.03 0.18 11.71
CA GLN A 8 4.29 -0.09 12.94
C GLN A 8 2.86 -0.54 12.64
N TRP A 9 2.17 0.19 11.76
CA TRP A 9 0.81 -0.14 11.36
C TRP A 9 0.69 -1.53 10.71
N VAL A 10 1.62 -1.89 9.81
CA VAL A 10 1.63 -3.20 9.16
C VAL A 10 1.84 -4.33 10.18
N ARG A 11 2.68 -4.13 11.20
CA ARG A 11 2.90 -5.12 12.26
C ARG A 11 1.65 -5.37 13.09
N GLU A 12 0.94 -4.31 13.45
CA GLU A 12 -0.34 -4.41 14.17
C GLU A 12 -1.40 -5.12 13.33
N LEU A 13 -1.43 -4.85 12.03
CA LEU A 13 -2.30 -5.56 11.09
C LEU A 13 -1.97 -7.06 11.04
N ASP A 14 -0.69 -7.44 10.98
CA ASP A 14 -0.26 -8.85 10.97
C ASP A 14 -0.68 -9.59 12.24
N VAL A 15 -0.48 -8.98 13.41
CA VAL A 15 -0.93 -9.54 14.70
C VAL A 15 -2.44 -9.76 14.70
N LYS A 16 -3.21 -8.80 14.20
CA LYS A 16 -4.67 -8.91 14.10
C LYS A 16 -5.09 -10.04 13.15
N MET A 17 -4.48 -10.11 11.97
CA MET A 17 -4.80 -11.15 10.99
C MET A 17 -4.43 -12.55 11.50
N ARG A 18 -3.32 -12.66 12.25
CA ARG A 18 -2.95 -13.90 12.95
C ARG A 18 -3.99 -14.29 14.01
N ALA A 19 -4.45 -13.34 14.82
CA ALA A 19 -5.49 -13.59 15.82
C ALA A 19 -6.82 -14.01 15.20
N GLU A 20 -7.14 -13.48 14.01
CA GLU A 20 -8.31 -13.89 13.21
C GLU A 20 -8.08 -15.19 12.42
N GLY A 21 -6.87 -15.75 12.39
CA GLY A 21 -6.53 -16.94 11.60
C GLY A 21 -6.58 -16.72 10.09
N ARG A 22 -6.35 -15.47 9.63
CA ARG A 22 -6.49 -15.06 8.23
C ARG A 22 -5.14 -14.74 7.61
N ASN A 23 -5.05 -14.98 6.31
CA ASN A 23 -3.92 -14.54 5.48
C ASN A 23 -4.44 -13.53 4.45
N ILE A 24 -3.80 -12.37 4.36
CA ILE A 24 -4.22 -11.28 3.48
C ILE A 24 -3.08 -10.77 2.61
N LEU A 25 -3.44 -10.25 1.43
CA LEU A 25 -2.54 -9.55 0.52
C LEU A 25 -2.82 -8.05 0.58
N LEU A 26 -1.82 -7.27 0.97
CA LEU A 26 -1.84 -5.82 0.95
C LEU A 26 -1.21 -5.32 -0.35
N LEU A 27 -2.03 -4.64 -1.17
CA LEU A 27 -1.59 -4.00 -2.41
C LEU A 27 -1.27 -2.53 -2.13
N LEU A 28 -0.07 -2.09 -2.51
CA LEU A 28 0.38 -0.70 -2.33
C LEU A 28 0.61 -0.04 -3.69
N ASP A 29 0.25 1.23 -3.80
CA ASP A 29 0.55 2.07 -4.96
C ASP A 29 2.05 2.41 -5.04
N ASN A 30 2.48 2.89 -6.20
CA ASN A 30 3.89 3.11 -6.51
C ASN A 30 4.49 4.38 -5.84
N ALA A 31 3.79 5.00 -4.89
CA ALA A 31 4.30 6.14 -4.12
C ALA A 31 5.36 5.67 -3.10
N ALA A 32 6.64 5.96 -3.43
CA ALA A 32 7.87 5.63 -2.69
C ALA A 32 7.87 6.02 -1.18
N PRO A 33 8.83 5.59 -0.31
CA PRO A 33 9.75 4.44 -0.30
C PRO A 33 9.50 3.56 0.95
N HIS A 34 8.24 3.47 1.41
CA HIS A 34 7.88 3.00 2.76
C HIS A 34 8.16 1.52 3.06
N VAL A 35 8.56 0.74 2.05
CA VAL A 35 8.86 -0.70 2.16
C VAL A 35 10.35 -0.97 2.47
N SER A 36 11.13 0.07 2.77
CA SER A 36 12.55 -0.07 3.10
C SER A 36 12.72 -0.56 4.55
N GLY A 37 12.46 -1.84 4.78
CA GLY A 37 12.67 -2.48 6.07
C GLY A 37 12.26 -3.95 6.01
N ASP A 38 13.09 -4.80 6.60
CA ASP A 38 12.76 -6.22 6.73
C ASP A 38 11.56 -6.36 7.68
N LEU A 39 10.38 -6.60 7.11
CA LEU A 39 9.13 -6.81 7.83
C LEU A 39 8.91 -8.33 7.89
N ALA A 40 9.23 -8.93 9.03
CA ALA A 40 8.96 -10.35 9.30
C ALA A 40 7.45 -10.58 9.57
N LEU A 41 6.65 -10.53 8.50
CA LEU A 41 5.20 -10.76 8.53
C LEU A 41 4.90 -12.24 8.26
N THR A 42 3.87 -12.78 8.91
CA THR A 42 3.47 -14.20 8.75
C THR A 42 2.12 -14.36 8.09
N ASN A 43 1.22 -13.38 8.28
CA ASN A 43 -0.18 -13.41 7.87
C ASN A 43 -0.54 -12.28 6.89
N VAL A 44 0.35 -11.29 6.75
CA VAL A 44 0.22 -10.22 5.75
C VAL A 44 1.33 -10.34 4.72
N SER A 45 0.96 -10.46 3.45
CA SER A 45 1.88 -10.35 2.31
C SER A 45 1.72 -8.98 1.66
N ILE A 46 2.83 -8.33 1.28
CA ILE A 46 2.81 -7.01 0.64
C ILE A 46 3.21 -7.17 -0.83
N LYS A 47 2.46 -6.52 -1.73
CA LYS A 47 2.81 -6.44 -3.15
C LYS A 47 2.64 -5.02 -3.66
N MET A 48 3.70 -4.49 -4.29
CA MET A 48 3.67 -3.21 -4.96
C MET A 48 2.98 -3.34 -6.31
N LEU A 49 2.13 -2.39 -6.65
CA LEU A 49 1.59 -2.23 -7.99
C LEU A 49 2.71 -1.78 -8.94
N PRO A 50 2.63 -2.17 -10.23
CA PRO A 50 3.64 -1.77 -11.20
C PRO A 50 3.71 -0.24 -11.33
N PRO A 51 4.92 0.33 -11.50
CA PRO A 51 5.08 1.74 -11.82
C PRO A 51 4.36 2.02 -13.15
N ASN A 52 3.53 3.06 -13.18
CA ASN A 52 2.62 3.47 -14.27
C ASN A 52 1.21 2.83 -14.29
N THR A 53 0.50 2.85 -13.15
CA THR A 53 -0.97 2.79 -13.21
C THR A 53 -1.50 4.21 -13.40
N THR A 54 -1.61 4.59 -14.67
CA THR A 54 -2.15 5.85 -15.23
C THR A 54 -3.55 6.16 -14.63
N PRO A 55 -3.97 7.43 -14.47
CA PRO A 55 -4.98 7.96 -13.52
C PRO A 55 -6.46 7.58 -13.80
N CYS A 56 -6.70 6.34 -14.20
CA CYS A 56 -8.03 5.77 -14.42
C CYS A 56 -8.60 5.13 -13.15
N LEU A 57 -7.75 4.69 -12.21
CA LEU A 57 -8.18 4.00 -10.98
C LEU A 57 -8.11 4.88 -9.74
N GLU A 58 -7.56 6.09 -9.86
CA GLU A 58 -7.57 7.09 -8.81
C GLU A 58 -8.61 8.16 -9.15
N PRO A 59 -9.88 8.00 -8.74
CA PRO A 59 -10.90 9.04 -8.96
C PRO A 59 -10.54 10.38 -8.29
N MET A 60 -9.52 10.38 -7.42
CA MET A 60 -9.04 11.57 -6.73
C MET A 60 -8.04 12.42 -7.55
N ASP A 61 -7.38 11.85 -8.58
CA ASP A 61 -6.38 12.57 -9.39
C ASP A 61 -6.92 13.13 -10.71
N ASN A 62 -8.20 12.88 -11.03
CA ASN A 62 -8.81 13.32 -12.29
C ASN A 62 -9.33 14.78 -12.27
N GLY A 63 -8.84 15.61 -11.34
CA GLY A 63 -9.37 16.96 -11.10
C GLY A 63 -8.74 18.11 -11.89
N SER A 64 -7.69 17.89 -12.68
CA SER A 64 -6.99 19.00 -13.34
C SER A 64 -6.33 18.64 -14.67
N LYS A 65 -7.13 18.15 -15.62
CA LYS A 65 -6.78 18.29 -17.04
C LYS A 65 -7.87 19.11 -17.73
N GLU A 66 -7.63 20.42 -17.77
CA GLU A 66 -8.30 21.34 -18.68
C GLU A 66 -8.02 20.88 -20.11
N VAL A 67 -9.02 20.26 -20.72
CA VAL A 67 -9.04 19.96 -22.15
C VAL A 67 -9.26 21.29 -22.86
N LYS A 68 -8.19 21.83 -23.46
CA LYS A 68 -8.33 22.89 -24.46
C LYS A 68 -8.13 22.25 -25.83
N MET A 69 -9.25 22.15 -26.55
CA MET A 69 -9.32 21.82 -27.99
C MET A 69 -8.64 22.90 -28.81
#